data_AF-A0A0B3AYE9-F1
#
_entry.id   AF-A0A0B3AYE9-F1
#
_cell.length_a   1.000
_cell.length_b   1.000
_cell.length_c   1.000
_cell.angle_alpha   90.00
_cell.angle_beta   90.00
_cell.angle_gamma   90.00
#
_symmetry.space_group_name_H-M   'P 1'
#
loop_
_entity.id
_entity.type
_entity.pdbx_description
1 polymer ?
#
loop_
_entity_poly.entity_id
_entity_poly.type
_entity_poly.pdbx_seq_one_letter_code
_entity_poly.pdbx_strand_id
1 'polypeptide(L)'
;MDFHKFRQIESAYKEKDRESLRRGRLPLHPTSKGFWSPAIMAEVFEAFRKLGLDRYRNFLDLGSGDGRVVLIASLFVPRAEGIEIDPSLHAIAVSMAGKLGSSAAFRLTDMLQHDISPYDVLFLSPDTPLERGMERKLVKEMNGHLILSGDHFHPRTLVSLKSIIINGTRFSVYGKN
;
A
#
# COMPACT_ATOMS: atom_id res chain seq x y z
N MET A 1 8.33 15.78 -8.86
CA MET A 1 7.78 14.41 -8.80
C MET A 1 8.29 13.61 -9.99
N ASP A 2 8.89 12.45 -9.76
CA ASP A 2 9.71 11.74 -10.74
C ASP A 2 8.90 10.72 -11.57
N PHE A 3 8.29 11.21 -12.66
CA PHE A 3 7.51 10.37 -13.57
C PHE A 3 8.37 9.32 -14.29
N HIS A 4 9.67 9.60 -14.49
CA HIS A 4 10.58 8.64 -15.11
C HIS A 4 10.80 7.42 -14.21
N LYS A 5 11.09 7.65 -12.92
CA LYS A 5 11.19 6.56 -11.93
C LYS A 5 9.89 5.78 -11.82
N PHE A 6 8.74 6.44 -11.81
CA PHE A 6 7.46 5.73 -11.82
C PHE A 6 7.35 4.75 -13.00
N ARG A 7 7.73 5.18 -14.21
CA ARG A 7 7.71 4.32 -15.41
C ARG A 7 8.69 3.15 -15.33
N GLN A 8 9.85 3.34 -14.68
CA GLN A 8 10.80 2.24 -14.43
C GLN A 8 10.20 1.19 -13.49
N ILE A 9 9.61 1.62 -12.36
CA ILE A 9 8.93 0.73 -11.42
C ILE A 9 7.79 -0.01 -12.14
N GLU A 10 6.93 0.73 -12.86
CA GLU A 10 5.80 0.15 -13.61
C GLU A 10 6.25 -0.90 -14.62
N SER A 11 7.34 -0.64 -15.36
CA SER A 11 7.88 -1.56 -16.35
C SER A 11 8.43 -2.84 -15.70
N ALA A 12 9.12 -2.71 -14.56
CA ALA A 12 9.66 -3.86 -13.85
C ALA A 12 8.57 -4.81 -13.34
N TYR A 13 7.45 -4.29 -12.80
CA TYR A 13 6.33 -5.14 -12.39
C TYR A 13 5.57 -5.73 -13.58
N LYS A 14 5.38 -4.96 -14.66
CA LYS A 14 4.79 -5.51 -15.91
C LYS A 14 5.60 -6.67 -16.46
N GLU A 15 6.93 -6.60 -16.41
CA GLU A 15 7.81 -7.71 -16.80
C GLU A 15 7.66 -8.91 -15.86
N LYS A 16 7.75 -8.72 -14.53
CA LYS A 16 7.53 -9.78 -13.53
C LYS A 16 6.19 -10.49 -13.73
N ASP A 17 5.12 -9.72 -13.88
CA ASP A 17 3.76 -10.25 -13.97
C ASP A 17 3.58 -11.00 -15.30
N ARG A 18 4.15 -10.50 -16.41
CA ARG A 18 4.18 -11.22 -17.70
C ARG A 18 4.94 -12.54 -17.62
N GLU A 19 6.10 -12.57 -16.96
CA GLU A 19 6.87 -13.81 -16.77
C GLU A 19 6.11 -14.83 -15.93
N SER A 20 5.42 -14.37 -14.89
CA SER A 20 4.60 -15.23 -14.04
C SER A 20 3.45 -15.86 -14.82
N LEU A 21 2.75 -15.05 -15.63
CA LEU A 21 1.67 -15.50 -16.51
C LEU A 21 2.17 -16.50 -17.56
N ARG A 22 3.34 -16.27 -18.16
CA ARG A 22 3.98 -17.23 -19.10
C ARG A 22 4.26 -18.59 -18.46
N ARG A 23 4.44 -18.64 -17.13
CA ARG A 23 4.62 -19.86 -16.34
C ARG A 23 3.30 -20.43 -15.80
N GLY A 24 2.16 -19.92 -16.26
CA GLY A 24 0.83 -20.37 -15.80
C GLY A 24 0.48 -19.94 -14.38
N ARG A 25 1.15 -18.91 -13.83
CA ARG A 25 0.92 -18.40 -12.47
C ARG A 25 0.21 -17.05 -12.53
N LEU A 26 -0.97 -16.97 -11.93
CA LEU A 26 -1.67 -15.71 -11.76
C LEU A 26 -1.01 -14.86 -10.67
N PRO A 27 -0.92 -13.53 -10.84
CA PRO A 27 -0.39 -12.62 -9.83
C PRO A 27 -1.46 -12.31 -8.77
N LEU A 28 -2.13 -13.33 -8.24
CA LEU A 28 -3.12 -13.25 -7.16
C LEU A 28 -3.26 -14.62 -6.50
N HIS A 29 -3.36 -14.67 -5.17
CA HIS A 29 -3.46 -15.93 -4.42
C HIS A 29 -3.90 -15.69 -2.97
N PRO A 30 -4.51 -16.71 -2.31
CA PRO A 30 -4.69 -16.68 -0.86
C PRO A 30 -3.35 -16.70 -0.13
N THR A 31 -3.27 -15.98 0.98
CA THR A 31 -2.14 -15.98 1.92
C THR A 31 -2.57 -16.66 3.23
N SER A 32 -1.67 -16.75 4.20
CA SER A 32 -1.99 -17.32 5.52
C SER A 32 -3.04 -16.52 6.31
N LYS A 33 -3.26 -15.24 5.96
CA LYS A 33 -4.17 -14.33 6.69
C LYS A 33 -5.18 -13.60 5.80
N GLY A 34 -5.22 -13.88 4.50
CA GLY A 34 -6.03 -13.10 3.58
C GLY A 34 -5.92 -13.52 2.12
N PHE A 35 -6.15 -12.58 1.23
CA PHE A 35 -6.04 -12.73 -0.21
C PHE A 35 -5.26 -11.58 -0.81
N TRP A 36 -4.17 -11.91 -1.49
CA TRP A 36 -3.35 -10.92 -2.17
C TRP A 36 -3.79 -10.76 -3.63
N SER A 37 -3.93 -9.50 -4.05
CA SER A 37 -4.09 -9.11 -5.45
C SER A 37 -3.29 -7.83 -5.72
N PRO A 38 -2.85 -7.59 -6.97
CA PRO A 38 -1.94 -6.51 -7.27
C PRO A 38 -2.70 -5.18 -7.44
N ALA A 39 -2.21 -4.13 -6.78
CA ALA A 39 -2.73 -2.78 -7.02
C ALA A 39 -2.44 -2.30 -8.46
N ILE A 40 -3.37 -1.54 -9.03
CA ILE A 40 -3.21 -0.90 -10.35
C ILE A 40 -2.29 0.32 -10.19
N MET A 41 -1.04 0.16 -10.59
CA MET A 41 0.04 1.12 -10.29
C MET A 41 -0.22 2.55 -10.79
N ALA A 42 -0.77 2.69 -11.99
CA ALA A 42 -1.10 4.00 -12.55
C ALA A 42 -2.18 4.73 -11.73
N GLU A 43 -3.13 3.99 -11.18
CA GLU A 43 -4.20 4.55 -10.36
C GLU A 43 -3.68 4.97 -8.99
N VAL A 44 -2.84 4.14 -8.37
CA VAL A 44 -2.16 4.46 -7.10
C VAL A 44 -1.30 5.71 -7.26
N PHE A 45 -0.48 5.78 -8.31
CA PHE A 45 0.37 6.94 -8.56
C PHE A 45 -0.44 8.22 -8.74
N GLU A 46 -1.49 8.19 -9.57
CA GLU A 46 -2.36 9.35 -9.77
C GLU A 46 -3.16 9.71 -8.51
N ALA A 47 -3.56 8.73 -7.72
CA ALA A 47 -4.22 8.95 -6.44
C ALA A 47 -3.28 9.66 -5.46
N PHE A 48 -2.06 9.16 -5.26
CA PHE A 48 -1.06 9.78 -4.39
C PHE A 48 -0.73 11.21 -4.81
N ARG A 49 -0.61 11.45 -6.12
CA ARG A 49 -0.45 12.80 -6.68
C ARG A 49 -1.64 13.72 -6.36
N LYS A 50 -2.87 13.30 -6.64
CA LYS A 50 -4.08 14.13 -6.41
C LYS A 50 -4.45 14.28 -4.95
N LEU A 51 -4.07 13.32 -4.11
CA LEU A 51 -4.21 13.37 -2.67
C LEU A 51 -3.07 14.15 -2.02
N GLY A 52 -2.03 14.57 -2.76
CA GLY A 52 -0.90 15.35 -2.26
C GLY A 52 -0.08 14.59 -1.23
N LEU A 53 0.35 13.36 -1.56
CA LEU A 53 1.10 12.49 -0.64
C LEU A 53 2.44 13.11 -0.19
N ASP A 54 2.98 14.04 -0.99
CA ASP A 54 4.21 14.79 -0.71
C ASP A 54 4.14 15.70 0.53
N ARG A 55 2.94 15.96 1.07
CA ARG A 55 2.80 16.69 2.35
C ARG A 55 3.17 15.87 3.59
N TYR A 56 3.27 14.55 3.44
CA TYR A 56 3.57 13.63 4.54
C TYR A 56 5.06 13.28 4.59
N ARG A 57 5.52 12.78 5.73
CA ARG A 57 6.92 12.39 5.92
C ARG A 57 7.12 10.89 6.04
N ASN A 58 6.21 10.20 6.72
CA ASN A 58 6.32 8.82 7.16
C ASN A 58 5.11 8.02 6.69
N PHE A 59 5.26 7.36 5.55
CA PHE A 59 4.24 6.50 4.96
C PHE A 59 4.39 5.05 5.41
N LEU A 60 3.27 4.40 5.71
CA LEU A 60 3.19 2.96 5.93
C LEU A 60 2.11 2.30 5.08
N ASP A 61 2.46 1.24 4.36
CA ASP A 61 1.50 0.33 3.72
C ASP A 61 1.24 -0.90 4.59
N LEU A 62 -0.02 -1.10 4.98
CA LEU A 62 -0.48 -2.20 5.83
C LEU A 62 -0.94 -3.36 4.94
N GLY A 63 -0.13 -4.41 4.81
CA GLY A 63 -0.37 -5.49 3.85
C GLY A 63 0.20 -5.15 2.48
N SER A 64 1.48 -4.77 2.46
CA SER A 64 2.16 -4.20 1.29
C SER A 64 2.32 -5.15 0.11
N GLY A 65 2.06 -6.44 0.30
CA GLY A 65 2.11 -7.46 -0.74
C GLY A 65 3.47 -7.50 -1.42
N ASP A 66 3.48 -7.41 -2.75
CA ASP A 66 4.71 -7.39 -3.53
C ASP A 66 5.45 -6.04 -3.55
N GLY A 67 5.01 -5.08 -2.72
CA GLY A 67 5.71 -3.81 -2.45
C GLY A 67 5.49 -2.70 -3.46
N ARG A 68 4.71 -2.93 -4.53
CA ARG A 68 4.52 -1.94 -5.62
C ARG A 68 3.97 -0.60 -5.14
N VAL A 69 3.09 -0.60 -4.14
CA VAL A 69 2.49 0.63 -3.60
C VAL A 69 3.53 1.42 -2.79
N VAL A 70 4.33 0.76 -1.96
CA VAL A 70 5.41 1.40 -1.18
C VAL A 70 6.47 2.00 -2.09
N LEU A 71 6.84 1.29 -3.17
CA LEU A 71 7.78 1.82 -4.16
C LEU A 71 7.23 3.07 -4.85
N ILE A 72 5.92 3.10 -5.14
CA ILE A 72 5.28 4.31 -5.66
C ILE A 72 5.28 5.42 -4.59
N ALA A 73 4.94 5.12 -3.34
CA ALA A 73 4.93 6.09 -2.24
C ALA A 73 6.32 6.71 -1.99
N SER A 74 7.40 5.94 -2.15
CA SER A 74 8.78 6.44 -2.01
C SER A 74 9.17 7.52 -3.03
N LEU A 75 8.36 7.74 -4.08
CA LEU A 75 8.55 8.85 -5.01
C LEU A 75 8.00 10.18 -4.46
N PHE A 76 7.19 10.13 -3.41
CA PHE A 76 6.49 11.27 -2.82
C PHE A 76 7.01 11.64 -1.44
N VAL A 77 7.33 10.64 -0.61
CA VAL A 77 7.71 10.86 0.79
C VAL A 77 9.16 10.48 1.08
N PRO A 78 9.81 11.13 2.06
CA PRO A 78 11.17 10.77 2.48
C PRO A 78 11.28 9.35 3.07
N ARG A 79 10.24 8.87 3.77
CA ARG A 79 10.22 7.54 4.39
C ARG A 79 8.95 6.80 3.99
N ALA A 80 9.11 5.75 3.19
CA ALA A 80 8.03 4.84 2.82
C ALA A 80 8.39 3.42 3.30
N GLU A 81 7.54 2.85 4.14
CA GLU A 81 7.68 1.49 4.64
C GLU A 81 6.47 0.63 4.26
N GLY A 82 6.70 -0.67 4.07
CA GLY A 82 5.65 -1.68 3.91
C GLY A 82 5.76 -2.80 4.93
N ILE A 83 4.62 -3.24 5.46
CA ILE A 83 4.52 -4.44 6.27
C ILE A 83 3.83 -5.53 5.48
N GLU A 84 4.43 -6.70 5.43
CA GLU A 84 3.85 -7.88 4.82
C GLU A 84 4.09 -9.09 5.73
N ILE A 85 3.10 -9.97 5.84
CA ILE A 85 3.20 -11.17 6.68
C ILE A 85 3.58 -12.39 5.86
N ASP A 86 3.27 -12.41 4.56
CA ASP A 86 3.65 -13.48 3.64
C ASP A 86 5.15 -13.35 3.27
N PRO A 87 6.00 -14.33 3.62
CA PRO A 87 7.43 -14.26 3.36
C PRO A 87 7.78 -14.18 1.87
N SER A 88 6.96 -14.76 0.99
CA SER A 88 7.23 -14.78 -0.45
C SER A 88 6.96 -13.42 -1.08
N LEU A 89 5.85 -12.78 -0.72
CA LEU A 89 5.52 -11.43 -1.15
C LEU A 89 6.53 -10.40 -0.60
N HIS A 90 6.88 -10.52 0.67
CA HIS A 90 7.93 -9.70 1.28
C HIS A 90 9.28 -9.84 0.55
N ALA A 91 9.69 -11.07 0.20
CA ALA A 91 10.93 -11.29 -0.54
C ALA A 91 10.92 -10.64 -1.93
N ILE A 92 9.76 -10.65 -2.62
CA ILE A 92 9.58 -9.94 -3.90
C ILE A 92 9.75 -8.44 -3.70
N ALA A 93 9.13 -7.87 -2.66
CA ALA A 93 9.19 -6.44 -2.36
C ALA A 93 10.63 -5.97 -2.11
N VAL A 94 11.38 -6.69 -1.27
CA VAL A 94 12.81 -6.42 -0.99
C VAL A 94 13.66 -6.54 -2.26
N SER A 95 13.45 -7.60 -3.04
CA SER A 95 14.19 -7.81 -4.30
C SER A 95 13.92 -6.69 -5.31
N MET A 96 12.66 -6.26 -5.44
CA MET A 96 12.28 -5.17 -6.33
C MET A 96 12.87 -3.82 -5.89
N ALA A 97 12.85 -3.50 -4.60
CA ALA A 97 13.53 -2.30 -4.10
C ALA A 97 15.03 -2.31 -4.41
N GLY A 98 15.70 -3.43 -4.20
CA GLY A 98 17.12 -3.59 -4.54
C GLY A 98 17.38 -3.42 -6.04
N LYS A 99 16.59 -4.09 -6.89
CA LYS A 99 16.70 -4.00 -8.36
C LYS A 99 16.51 -2.57 -8.87
N LEU A 100 15.63 -1.80 -8.22
CA LEU A 100 15.26 -0.45 -8.64
C LEU A 100 16.04 0.66 -7.91
N GLY A 101 16.94 0.30 -6.98
CA GLY A 101 17.68 1.27 -6.16
C GLY A 101 16.76 2.17 -5.34
N SER A 102 15.62 1.65 -4.88
CA SER A 102 14.63 2.41 -4.11
C SER A 102 15.04 2.58 -2.64
N SER A 103 14.63 3.69 -2.02
CA SER A 103 14.77 3.93 -0.58
C SER A 103 13.63 3.34 0.25
N ALA A 104 12.65 2.68 -0.37
CA ALA A 104 11.57 1.99 0.33
C ALA A 104 12.11 0.88 1.25
N ALA A 105 11.54 0.76 2.44
CA ALA A 105 11.86 -0.31 3.39
C ALA A 105 10.69 -1.29 3.55
N PHE A 106 11.00 -2.55 3.85
CA PHE A 106 10.00 -3.60 4.05
C PHE A 106 10.28 -4.37 5.33
N ARG A 107 9.19 -4.77 6.01
CA ARG A 107 9.25 -5.54 7.25
C ARG A 107 8.35 -6.76 7.13
N LEU A 108 8.95 -7.93 7.36
CA LEU A 108 8.23 -9.19 7.50
C LEU A 108 7.64 -9.27 8.92
N THR A 109 6.40 -8.84 9.09
CA THR A 109 5.74 -8.83 10.40
C THR A 109 4.22 -8.80 10.28
N ASP A 110 3.53 -9.09 11.39
CA ASP A 110 2.09 -8.91 11.49
C ASP A 110 1.75 -7.42 11.68
N MET A 111 0.97 -6.87 10.75
CA MET A 111 0.52 -5.48 10.81
C MET A 111 -0.29 -5.14 12.08
N LEU A 112 -0.94 -6.13 12.71
CA LEU A 112 -1.65 -5.90 13.98
C LEU A 112 -0.69 -5.75 15.17
N GLN A 113 0.51 -6.31 15.08
CA GLN A 113 1.54 -6.27 16.12
C GLN A 113 2.52 -5.10 15.96
N HIS A 114 2.68 -4.57 14.75
CA HIS A 114 3.57 -3.45 14.47
C HIS A 114 3.03 -2.11 15.02
N ASP A 115 3.87 -1.27 15.60
CA ASP A 115 3.49 0.06 16.07
C ASP A 115 3.30 1.03 14.89
N ILE A 116 2.07 1.52 14.69
CA ILE A 116 1.74 2.43 13.59
C ILE A 116 1.78 3.92 14.01
N SER A 117 2.04 4.22 15.28
CA SER A 117 2.06 5.59 15.79
C SER A 117 3.14 6.52 15.20
N PRO A 118 4.29 6.04 14.68
CA PRO A 118 5.30 6.92 14.06
C PRO A 118 4.93 7.46 12.67
N TYR A 119 3.87 6.93 12.04
CA TYR A 119 3.51 7.24 10.65
C TYR A 119 2.40 8.29 10.58
N ASP A 120 2.56 9.26 9.67
CA ASP A 120 1.63 10.36 9.47
C ASP A 120 0.66 10.12 8.29
N VAL A 121 0.90 9.06 7.51
CA VAL A 121 -0.05 8.53 6.54
C VAL A 121 0.05 7.01 6.43
N LEU A 122 -1.10 6.36 6.45
CA LEU A 122 -1.25 4.92 6.28
C LEU A 122 -1.93 4.65 4.95
N PHE A 123 -1.56 3.56 4.27
CA PHE A 123 -2.29 3.00 3.14
C PHE A 123 -2.80 1.61 3.50
N LEU A 124 -4.02 1.31 3.05
CA LEU A 124 -4.64 0.00 3.23
C LEU A 124 -5.54 -0.33 2.05
N SER A 125 -5.37 -1.53 1.50
CA SER A 125 -6.28 -2.13 0.52
C SER A 125 -6.89 -3.39 1.14
N PRO A 126 -7.96 -3.26 1.95
CA PRO A 126 -8.44 -4.34 2.79
C PRO A 126 -9.11 -5.44 1.97
N ASP A 127 -8.81 -6.69 2.32
CA ASP A 127 -9.49 -7.90 1.83
C ASP A 127 -10.50 -8.45 2.83
N THR A 128 -10.53 -7.91 4.05
CA THR A 128 -11.43 -8.28 5.14
C THR A 128 -11.98 -7.03 5.86
N PRO A 129 -13.16 -7.13 6.53
CA PRO A 129 -13.73 -6.00 7.28
C PRO A 129 -12.78 -5.47 8.38
N LEU A 130 -12.55 -4.15 8.40
CA LEU A 130 -11.65 -3.52 9.39
C LEU A 130 -12.10 -3.72 10.85
N GLU A 131 -13.39 -3.90 11.08
CA GLU A 131 -13.97 -4.21 12.40
C GLU A 131 -13.38 -5.48 13.04
N ARG A 132 -12.75 -6.37 12.25
CA ARG A 132 -12.06 -7.58 12.73
C ARG A 132 -10.71 -7.30 13.38
N GLY A 133 -10.51 -6.11 13.94
CA GLY A 133 -9.36 -5.77 14.78
C GLY A 133 -8.57 -4.56 14.26
N MET A 134 -8.45 -4.40 12.93
CA MET A 134 -7.67 -3.31 12.33
C MET A 134 -8.22 -1.94 12.71
N GLU A 135 -9.54 -1.75 12.71
CA GLU A 135 -10.15 -0.47 13.04
C GLU A 135 -9.85 -0.04 14.49
N ARG A 136 -9.87 -0.98 15.43
CA ARG A 136 -9.50 -0.72 16.82
C ARG A 136 -8.05 -0.23 16.94
N LYS A 137 -7.14 -0.85 16.17
CA LYS A 137 -5.74 -0.43 16.11
C LYS A 137 -5.60 0.97 15.51
N LEU A 138 -6.28 1.25 14.39
CA LEU A 138 -6.29 2.57 13.75
C LEU A 138 -6.79 3.65 14.71
N VAL A 139 -7.91 3.43 15.41
CA VAL A 139 -8.45 4.37 16.40
C VAL A 139 -7.48 4.59 17.56
N LYS A 140 -6.77 3.55 18.00
CA LYS A 140 -5.81 3.66 19.10
C LYS A 140 -4.52 4.37 18.70
N GLU A 141 -3.91 4.00 17.57
CA GLU A 141 -2.50 4.28 17.30
C GLU A 141 -2.26 5.28 16.16
N MET A 142 -3.20 5.46 15.21
CA MET A 142 -2.97 6.34 14.05
C MET A 142 -2.80 7.82 14.46
N ASN A 143 -1.75 8.50 14.01
CA ASN A 143 -1.49 9.92 14.31
C ASN A 143 -1.70 10.86 13.11
N GLY A 144 -2.10 10.34 11.96
CA GLY A 144 -2.36 11.11 10.75
C GLY A 144 -3.56 10.58 9.99
N HIS A 145 -3.39 10.35 8.69
CA HIS A 145 -4.49 9.94 7.83
C HIS A 145 -4.38 8.50 7.37
N LEU A 146 -5.53 7.85 7.14
CA LEU A 146 -5.62 6.60 6.42
C LEU A 146 -6.09 6.87 5.00
N ILE A 147 -5.34 6.38 4.01
CA ILE A 147 -5.76 6.28 2.61
C ILE A 147 -6.20 4.84 2.38
N LEU A 148 -7.51 4.64 2.19
CA LEU A 148 -8.10 3.34 1.90
C LEU A 148 -8.37 3.22 0.40
N SER A 149 -7.88 2.15 -0.21
CA SER A 149 -8.15 1.79 -1.61
C SER A 149 -9.26 0.74 -1.70
N GLY A 150 -10.30 1.00 -2.49
CA GLY A 150 -11.44 0.12 -2.71
C GLY A 150 -12.78 0.68 -2.23
N ASP A 151 -13.86 -0.02 -2.58
CA ASP A 151 -15.25 0.34 -2.27
C ASP A 151 -15.82 -0.41 -1.05
N HIS A 152 -15.05 -1.33 -0.47
CA HIS A 152 -15.49 -2.21 0.60
C HIS A 152 -14.67 -1.97 1.87
N PHE A 153 -15.22 -2.44 3.00
CA PHE A 153 -14.54 -2.47 4.30
C PHE A 153 -14.07 -1.09 4.79
N HIS A 154 -14.86 -0.05 4.53
CA HIS A 154 -14.60 1.28 5.07
C HIS A 154 -14.73 1.29 6.62
N PRO A 155 -13.92 2.10 7.33
CA PRO A 155 -14.02 2.23 8.78
C PRO A 155 -15.35 2.88 9.18
N ARG A 156 -15.90 2.50 10.34
CA ARG A 156 -17.13 3.06 10.92
C ARG A 156 -16.89 4.24 11.86
N THR A 157 -15.71 4.28 12.47
CA THR A 157 -15.35 5.18 13.59
C THR A 157 -14.52 6.37 13.13
N LEU A 158 -13.77 6.20 12.03
CA LEU A 158 -12.96 7.27 11.45
C LEU A 158 -13.82 8.19 10.56
N VAL A 159 -13.47 9.47 10.53
CA VAL A 159 -14.17 10.48 9.73
C VAL A 159 -13.67 10.44 8.30
N SER A 160 -14.58 10.33 7.33
CA SER A 160 -14.23 10.49 5.92
C SER A 160 -13.97 11.97 5.61
N LEU A 161 -12.75 12.29 5.19
CA LEU A 161 -12.32 13.66 4.91
C LEU A 161 -12.43 14.00 3.42
N LYS A 162 -12.10 13.04 2.56
CA LYS A 162 -12.09 13.20 1.11
C LYS A 162 -12.16 11.84 0.42
N SER A 163 -12.78 11.78 -0.75
CA SER A 163 -12.70 10.61 -1.62
C SER A 163 -12.46 11.04 -3.07
N ILE A 164 -11.70 10.25 -3.82
CA ILE A 164 -11.47 10.42 -5.25
C ILE A 164 -11.59 9.07 -5.96
N ILE A 165 -11.95 9.11 -7.24
CA ILE A 165 -11.98 7.93 -8.10
C ILE A 165 -10.96 8.12 -9.22
N ILE A 166 -10.11 7.11 -9.44
CA ILE A 166 -9.14 7.06 -10.53
C ILE A 166 -9.42 5.81 -11.35
N ASN A 167 -9.91 5.98 -12.57
CA ASN A 167 -10.21 4.90 -13.52
C ASN A 167 -11.06 3.75 -12.95
N GLY A 168 -11.95 4.06 -12.01
CA GLY A 168 -12.83 3.08 -11.36
C GLY A 168 -12.40 2.67 -9.96
N THR A 169 -11.14 2.89 -9.57
CA THR A 169 -10.69 2.62 -8.19
C THR A 169 -10.92 3.82 -7.29
N ARG A 170 -11.66 3.59 -6.19
CA ARG A 170 -11.89 4.58 -5.14
C ARG A 170 -10.72 4.65 -4.18
N PHE A 171 -10.28 5.87 -3.86
CA PHE A 171 -9.35 6.16 -2.78
C PHE A 171 -10.00 7.13 -1.79
N SER A 172 -10.16 6.71 -0.54
CA SER A 172 -10.81 7.49 0.51
C SER A 172 -9.84 7.83 1.62
N VAL A 173 -9.79 9.10 2.01
CA VAL A 173 -8.97 9.61 3.11
C VAL A 173 -9.80 9.70 4.37
N TYR A 174 -9.29 9.14 5.46
CA TYR A 174 -9.90 9.17 6.78
C TYR A 174 -8.98 9.82 7.81
N GLY A 175 -9.59 10.45 8.81
CA GLY A 175 -8.92 10.98 10.00
C GLY A 175 -9.61 10.52 11.29
N LYS A 176 -8.98 10.78 12.44
CA LYS A 176 -9.65 10.68 13.74
C LYS A 176 -10.60 11.87 13.92
N ASN A 177 -11.66 11.67 14.71
CA ASN A 177 -12.50 12.76 15.23
C ASN A 177 -11.68 13.68 16.14
#